data_AF-A0A135VYX9-F1
#
_entry.id   AF-A0A135VYX9-F1
#
_cell.length_a   1.000
_cell.length_b   1.000
_cell.length_c   1.000
_cell.angle_alpha   90.00
_cell.angle_beta   90.00
_cell.angle_gamma   90.00
#
_symmetry.space_group_name_H-M   'P 1'
#
loop_
_entity.id
_entity.type
_entity.pdbx_description
1 polymer ?
#
loop_
_entity_poly.entity_id
_entity_poly.type
_entity_poly.pdbx_seq_one_letter_code
_entity_poly.pdbx_strand_id
1 'polypeptide(L)'
;MKTKERHHLSNSESSNAGSEEPESDDHDVFIDVDEPSDFERPPRPPRMGRMQRKSYGSLGSFLVWAAFLVVWLFLYAADFGIFENIAVAIASFVLIGGVNAIIWIPPTAGPGDSAWRVRLSTVSAVLWVAFIVLWLPFFAESFSLYRNLAILLTSLLIFVGVNTGAWVSVAGDFREEIGGRPSGGIVVGVLWLLFIDYWMWFQADAYVWEHNLAILILATMVVFLVEIGIFSSYRSGHRGEVAGVALAFVWMLSLFVWFWFYAEPFNVYQNLAVVLITLFILVAIGMALGRRYWPGIDDMDWEDDE
;
A
#
# COMPACT_ATOMS: atom_id res chain seq x y z
N MET A 1 -14.46 1.48 -46.36
CA MET A 1 -14.70 0.31 -47.23
C MET A 1 -13.38 -0.04 -47.95
N LYS A 2 -12.62 -1.02 -47.45
CA LYS A 2 -11.52 -1.67 -48.16
C LYS A 2 -11.17 -2.96 -47.41
N THR A 3 -11.86 -4.01 -47.83
CA THR A 3 -11.57 -5.43 -47.62
C THR A 3 -10.19 -5.75 -48.17
N LYS A 4 -9.37 -6.52 -47.44
CA LYS A 4 -8.23 -7.23 -48.02
C LYS A 4 -8.18 -8.64 -47.49
N GLU A 5 -7.91 -9.54 -48.43
CA GLU A 5 -8.25 -10.94 -48.44
C GLU A 5 -7.24 -11.84 -47.71
N ARG A 6 -7.79 -13.00 -47.36
CA ARG A 6 -7.19 -14.31 -47.08
C ARG A 6 -5.85 -14.57 -47.78
N HIS A 7 -4.98 -15.30 -47.08
CA HIS A 7 -4.27 -16.42 -47.68
C HIS A 7 -4.25 -17.62 -46.73
N HIS A 8 -4.95 -18.67 -47.17
CA HIS A 8 -4.78 -20.07 -46.78
C HIS A 8 -3.52 -20.62 -47.45
N LEU A 9 -2.69 -21.36 -46.69
CA LEU A 9 -1.84 -22.47 -47.15
C LEU A 9 -1.73 -23.40 -45.92
N SER A 10 -2.40 -24.56 -45.84
CA SER A 10 -2.18 -25.83 -46.57
C SER A 10 -0.92 -26.58 -46.11
N ASN A 11 -1.16 -27.61 -45.31
CA ASN A 11 -0.51 -28.93 -45.24
C ASN A 11 0.82 -29.15 -45.96
N SER A 12 1.76 -29.73 -45.22
CA SER A 12 2.55 -30.86 -45.72
C SER A 12 2.85 -31.82 -44.57
N GLU A 13 2.12 -32.93 -44.56
CA GLU A 13 2.55 -34.20 -43.97
C GLU A 13 3.88 -34.61 -44.60
N SER A 14 4.81 -35.08 -43.78
CA SER A 14 6.02 -35.77 -44.22
C SER A 14 6.23 -36.94 -43.27
N SER A 15 5.66 -38.08 -43.66
CA SER A 15 6.01 -39.39 -43.17
C SER A 15 7.50 -39.62 -43.34
N ASN A 16 8.22 -39.93 -42.26
CA ASN A 16 9.51 -40.60 -42.38
C ASN A 16 9.44 -41.90 -41.56
N ALA A 17 9.15 -42.99 -42.27
CA ALA A 17 9.30 -44.34 -41.80
C ALA A 17 10.77 -44.72 -41.96
N GLY A 18 11.51 -44.68 -40.85
CA GLY A 18 12.84 -45.27 -40.74
C GLY A 18 12.75 -46.45 -39.80
N SER A 19 12.68 -47.65 -40.38
CA SER A 19 12.90 -48.92 -39.71
C SER A 19 14.40 -49.18 -39.65
N GLU A 20 14.99 -49.24 -38.45
CA GLU A 20 16.27 -49.89 -38.21
C GLU A 20 16.36 -50.35 -36.74
N GLU A 21 16.52 -51.66 -36.65
CA GLU A 21 17.01 -52.58 -35.59
C GLU A 21 16.92 -52.25 -34.08
N PRO A 22 16.53 -53.26 -33.26
CA PRO A 22 16.60 -53.17 -31.81
C PRO A 22 18.06 -53.34 -31.36
N GLU A 23 18.76 -52.23 -31.14
CA GLU A 23 19.99 -52.24 -30.37
C GLU A 23 19.62 -52.57 -28.92
N SER A 24 19.96 -53.79 -28.51
CA SER A 24 19.90 -54.27 -27.14
C SER A 24 20.95 -53.51 -26.34
N ASP A 25 20.61 -52.29 -25.94
CA ASP A 25 21.37 -51.54 -24.97
C ASP A 25 21.07 -52.18 -23.61
N ASP A 26 22.07 -52.89 -23.09
CA ASP A 26 22.13 -53.36 -21.71
C ASP A 26 22.04 -52.13 -20.81
N HIS A 27 20.81 -51.67 -20.57
CA HIS A 27 20.49 -50.87 -19.41
C HIS A 27 20.74 -51.76 -18.21
N ASP A 28 21.98 -51.73 -17.72
CA ASP A 28 22.28 -51.92 -16.32
C ASP A 28 21.29 -51.01 -15.58
N VAL A 29 20.18 -51.62 -15.15
CA VAL A 29 19.30 -51.10 -14.13
C VAL A 29 20.18 -51.04 -12.90
N PHE A 30 20.95 -49.95 -12.80
CA PHE A 30 21.30 -49.38 -11.52
C PHE A 30 19.95 -49.14 -10.86
N ILE A 31 19.55 -50.14 -10.08
CA ILE A 31 18.73 -49.95 -8.91
C ILE A 31 19.48 -48.84 -8.17
N ASP A 32 19.04 -47.61 -8.38
CA ASP A 32 19.31 -46.53 -7.44
C ASP A 32 18.78 -47.07 -6.13
N VAL A 33 19.71 -47.64 -5.37
CA VAL A 33 19.50 -48.01 -3.99
C VAL A 33 19.00 -46.73 -3.37
N ASP A 34 17.70 -46.69 -3.09
CA ASP A 34 17.03 -45.61 -2.37
C ASP A 34 18.01 -45.14 -1.31
N GLU A 35 18.67 -44.00 -1.56
CA GLU A 35 19.51 -43.37 -0.57
C GLU A 35 18.61 -43.27 0.65
N PRO A 36 19.00 -43.87 1.80
CA PRO A 36 18.16 -43.84 2.98
C PRO A 36 17.79 -42.39 3.20
N SER A 37 16.48 -42.14 3.05
CA SER A 37 15.91 -40.81 3.06
C SER A 37 16.56 -40.04 4.20
N ASP A 38 16.99 -38.80 3.95
CA ASP A 38 17.65 -37.89 4.90
C ASP A 38 16.78 -37.60 6.17
N PHE A 39 15.76 -38.41 6.44
CA PHE A 39 15.13 -38.60 7.72
C PHE A 39 16.19 -38.95 8.79
N GLU A 40 16.30 -38.08 9.77
CA GLU A 40 17.02 -38.26 11.04
C GLU A 40 18.51 -37.94 11.07
N ARG A 41 18.99 -36.94 10.32
CA ARG A 41 20.12 -36.17 10.88
C ARG A 41 19.60 -35.42 12.12
N PRO A 42 20.08 -35.70 13.34
CA PRO A 42 19.66 -34.96 14.52
C PRO A 42 19.93 -33.47 14.26
N PRO A 43 19.01 -32.56 14.63
CA PRO A 43 19.18 -31.14 14.40
C PRO A 43 20.53 -30.74 14.98
N ARG A 44 21.46 -30.31 14.10
CA ARG A 44 22.78 -29.86 14.54
C ARG A 44 22.55 -28.81 15.62
N PRO A 45 23.14 -28.96 16.82
CA PRO A 45 22.89 -28.02 17.91
C PRO A 45 23.18 -26.61 17.39
N PRO A 46 22.27 -25.64 17.64
CA PRO A 46 22.43 -24.30 17.14
C PRO A 46 23.80 -23.77 17.58
N ARG A 47 24.63 -23.37 16.62
CA ARG A 47 25.96 -22.79 16.88
C ARG A 47 25.80 -21.57 17.80
N MET A 48 25.94 -21.78 19.11
CA MET A 48 25.70 -20.79 20.16
C MET A 48 26.46 -19.47 19.96
N GLY A 49 27.62 -19.51 19.28
CA GLY A 49 28.44 -18.32 19.02
C GLY A 49 27.80 -17.24 18.13
N ARG A 50 26.80 -17.57 17.29
CA ARG A 50 26.11 -16.56 16.45
C ARG A 50 25.10 -15.72 17.23
N MET A 51 24.57 -16.24 18.35
CA MET A 51 23.56 -15.55 19.15
C MET A 51 24.17 -14.43 20.01
N GLN A 52 25.36 -14.67 20.58
CA GLN A 52 26.05 -13.68 21.42
C GLN A 52 26.44 -12.41 20.67
N ARG A 53 26.94 -12.51 19.43
CA ARG A 53 27.33 -11.33 18.62
C ARG A 53 26.17 -10.37 18.34
N LYS A 54 24.94 -10.87 18.21
CA LYS A 54 23.77 -10.02 17.95
C LYS A 54 23.30 -9.26 19.19
N SER A 55 23.45 -9.85 20.38
CA SER A 55 23.10 -9.21 21.65
C SER A 55 24.01 -7.99 21.94
N TYR A 56 25.32 -8.12 21.73
CA TYR A 56 26.26 -7.00 21.90
C TYR A 56 26.00 -5.83 20.95
N GLY A 57 25.50 -6.09 19.74
CA GLY A 57 25.13 -5.04 18.78
C GLY A 57 23.97 -4.17 19.29
N SER A 58 22.92 -4.80 19.83
CA SER A 58 21.78 -4.08 20.40
C SER A 58 22.16 -3.22 21.61
N LEU A 59 22.99 -3.76 22.53
CA LEU A 59 23.46 -3.00 23.68
C LEU A 59 24.34 -1.82 23.25
N GLY A 60 25.27 -2.02 22.31
CA GLY A 60 26.14 -0.96 21.80
C GLY A 60 25.35 0.18 21.16
N SER A 61 24.35 -0.14 20.34
CA SER A 61 23.48 0.86 19.70
C SER A 61 22.70 1.69 20.71
N PHE A 62 22.21 1.07 21.80
CA PHE A 62 21.51 1.76 22.87
C PHE A 62 22.45 2.71 23.63
N LEU A 63 23.69 2.29 23.88
CA LEU A 63 24.69 3.16 24.52
C LEU A 63 25.05 4.37 23.65
N VAL A 64 25.15 4.18 22.32
CA VAL A 64 25.38 5.30 21.38
C VAL A 64 24.20 6.27 21.41
N TRP A 65 22.96 5.77 21.40
CA TRP A 65 21.76 6.60 21.53
C TRP A 65 21.76 7.41 22.83
N ALA A 66 22.02 6.74 23.95
CA ALA A 66 22.03 7.37 25.27
C ALA A 66 23.13 8.44 25.35
N ALA A 67 24.33 8.16 24.83
CA ALA A 67 25.43 9.12 24.77
C ALA A 67 25.06 10.34 23.91
N PHE A 68 24.42 10.13 22.76
CA PHE A 68 23.89 11.22 21.93
C PHE A 68 22.88 12.08 22.71
N LEU A 69 21.92 11.47 23.43
CA LEU A 69 20.96 12.24 24.21
C LEU A 69 21.62 13.05 25.33
N VAL A 70 22.61 12.48 26.00
CA VAL A 70 23.39 13.24 27.00
C VAL A 70 24.04 14.45 26.33
N VAL A 71 24.75 14.26 25.21
CA VAL A 71 25.39 15.37 24.49
C VAL A 71 24.36 16.41 24.04
N TRP A 72 23.24 15.98 23.48
CA TRP A 72 22.16 16.88 23.03
C TRP A 72 21.59 17.71 24.18
N LEU A 73 21.24 17.06 25.29
CA LEU A 73 20.63 17.70 26.45
C LEU A 73 21.57 18.73 27.11
N PHE A 74 22.88 18.48 27.09
CA PHE A 74 23.85 19.41 27.70
C PHE A 74 24.27 20.56 26.79
N LEU A 75 24.36 20.34 25.48
CA LEU A 75 24.93 21.35 24.56
C LEU A 75 23.89 22.13 23.76
N TYR A 76 22.72 21.55 23.49
CA TYR A 76 21.76 22.12 22.54
C TYR A 76 20.38 22.36 23.16
N ALA A 77 19.93 21.52 24.08
CA ALA A 77 18.54 21.56 24.56
C ALA A 77 18.10 22.87 25.21
N ALA A 78 19.04 23.70 25.70
CA ALA A 78 18.74 25.01 26.27
C ALA A 78 18.15 26.00 25.25
N ASP A 79 18.48 25.83 23.96
CA ASP A 79 17.99 26.69 22.87
C ASP A 79 16.65 26.19 22.28
N PHE A 80 16.11 25.08 22.79
CA PHE A 80 14.90 24.43 22.27
C PHE A 80 13.82 24.26 23.34
N GLY A 81 12.55 24.32 22.94
CA GLY A 81 11.43 24.03 23.83
C GLY A 81 11.35 22.56 24.25
N ILE A 82 10.43 22.26 25.16
CA ILE A 82 10.25 20.90 25.69
C ILE A 82 9.77 19.92 24.62
N PHE A 83 8.89 20.36 23.71
CA PHE A 83 8.33 19.52 22.67
C PHE A 83 9.37 19.18 21.58
N GLU A 84 10.18 20.16 21.20
CA GLU A 84 11.31 20.04 20.29
C GLU A 84 12.34 19.04 20.83
N ASN A 85 12.69 19.17 22.11
CA ASN A 85 13.62 18.24 22.77
C ASN A 85 13.07 16.80 22.83
N ILE A 86 11.78 16.64 23.16
CA ILE A 86 11.10 15.32 23.13
C ILE A 86 11.14 14.73 21.71
N ALA A 87 10.89 15.55 20.70
CA ALA A 87 10.93 15.11 19.32
C ALA A 87 12.32 14.67 18.87
N VAL A 88 13.38 15.39 19.22
CA VAL A 88 14.76 14.91 18.94
C VAL A 88 15.03 13.58 19.64
N ALA A 89 14.57 13.42 20.88
CA ALA A 89 14.73 12.17 21.61
C ALA A 89 14.02 10.99 20.92
N ILE A 90 12.78 11.18 20.48
CA ILE A 90 12.00 10.16 19.77
C ILE A 90 12.60 9.89 18.38
N ALA A 91 12.94 10.92 17.61
CA ALA A 91 13.48 10.79 16.26
C ALA A 91 14.82 10.03 16.26
N SER A 92 15.72 10.36 17.18
CA SER A 92 16.99 9.64 17.33
C SER A 92 16.81 8.19 17.78
N PHE A 93 15.81 7.92 18.65
CA PHE A 93 15.47 6.55 19.05
C PHE A 93 14.94 5.73 17.88
N VAL A 94 14.03 6.31 17.08
CA VAL A 94 13.49 5.69 15.86
C VAL A 94 14.62 5.39 14.87
N LEU A 95 15.54 6.32 14.66
CA LEU A 95 16.71 6.11 13.79
C LEU A 95 17.55 4.92 14.24
N ILE A 96 17.88 4.84 15.53
CA ILE A 96 18.72 3.75 16.05
C ILE A 96 17.97 2.41 16.08
N GLY A 97 16.68 2.42 16.42
CA GLY A 97 15.80 1.25 16.30
C GLY A 97 15.74 0.74 14.85
N GLY A 98 15.67 1.66 13.88
CA GLY A 98 15.71 1.35 12.46
C GLY A 98 17.02 0.75 11.99
N VAL A 99 18.15 1.34 12.38
CA VAL A 99 19.50 0.79 12.11
C VAL A 99 19.62 -0.62 12.66
N ASN A 100 19.15 -0.84 13.89
CA ASN A 100 19.09 -2.18 14.46
C ASN A 100 18.23 -3.11 13.62
N ALA A 101 17.00 -2.73 13.27
CA ALA A 101 16.12 -3.55 12.45
C ALA A 101 16.80 -4.03 11.15
N ILE A 102 17.58 -3.16 10.50
CA ILE A 102 18.37 -3.50 9.31
C ILE A 102 19.44 -4.56 9.59
N ILE A 103 20.16 -4.44 10.71
CA ILE A 103 21.18 -5.41 11.14
C ILE A 103 20.55 -6.78 11.41
N TRP A 104 19.30 -6.79 11.89
CA TRP A 104 18.57 -8.04 12.19
C TRP A 104 17.92 -8.68 10.97
N ILE A 105 17.75 -7.96 9.85
CA ILE A 105 17.23 -8.52 8.60
C ILE A 105 18.26 -9.50 7.99
N PRO A 106 17.93 -10.79 7.87
CA PRO A 106 18.85 -11.79 7.33
C PRO A 106 19.29 -11.42 5.89
N PRO A 107 20.58 -11.60 5.54
CA PRO A 107 21.09 -11.29 4.20
C PRO A 107 20.42 -12.08 3.07
N THR A 108 19.80 -13.22 3.38
CA THR A 108 19.17 -14.15 2.43
C THR A 108 17.69 -14.31 2.73
N ALA A 109 16.97 -13.20 2.86
CA ALA A 109 15.52 -13.21 3.04
C ALA A 109 14.84 -13.61 1.71
N GLY A 110 14.75 -14.92 1.42
CA GLY A 110 13.89 -15.52 0.38
C GLY A 110 14.48 -15.71 -1.02
N PRO A 111 13.79 -16.47 -1.90
CA PRO A 111 14.10 -16.55 -3.33
C PRO A 111 13.92 -15.18 -4.01
N GLY A 112 14.86 -14.76 -4.87
CA GLY A 112 14.68 -13.57 -5.73
C GLY A 112 15.24 -12.24 -5.22
N ASP A 113 16.30 -12.26 -4.40
CA ASP A 113 17.05 -11.05 -4.03
C ASP A 113 16.20 -10.00 -3.25
N SER A 114 15.19 -10.43 -2.49
CA SER A 114 14.27 -9.56 -1.75
C SER A 114 14.88 -8.86 -0.52
N ALA A 115 16.06 -9.28 -0.06
CA ALA A 115 16.68 -8.76 1.16
C ALA A 115 16.97 -7.25 1.07
N TRP A 116 17.41 -6.74 -0.07
CA TRP A 116 17.68 -5.30 -0.22
C TRP A 116 16.39 -4.47 -0.24
N ARG A 117 15.29 -5.00 -0.81
CA ARG A 117 13.98 -4.34 -0.86
C ARG A 117 13.40 -4.18 0.54
N VAL A 118 13.47 -5.24 1.34
CA VAL A 118 13.05 -5.21 2.75
C VAL A 118 13.87 -4.19 3.51
N ARG A 119 15.20 -4.19 3.36
CA ARG A 119 16.08 -3.19 4.01
C ARG A 119 15.74 -1.77 3.59
N LEU A 120 15.56 -1.51 2.30
CA LEU A 120 15.17 -0.19 1.79
C LEU A 120 13.81 0.25 2.34
N SER A 121 12.85 -0.68 2.44
CA SER A 121 11.53 -0.40 3.01
C SER A 121 11.63 -0.04 4.50
N THR A 122 12.45 -0.78 5.27
CA THR A 122 12.73 -0.48 6.67
C THR A 122 13.42 0.87 6.85
N VAL A 123 14.48 1.15 6.08
CA VAL A 123 15.21 2.44 6.13
C VAL A 123 14.27 3.59 5.81
N SER A 124 13.53 3.50 4.71
CA SER A 124 12.63 4.58 4.28
C SER A 124 11.51 4.83 5.28
N ALA A 125 10.97 3.79 5.92
CA ALA A 125 9.93 3.94 6.95
C ALA A 125 10.48 4.65 8.20
N VAL A 126 11.69 4.26 8.64
CA VAL A 126 12.39 4.90 9.77
C VAL A 126 12.68 6.36 9.47
N LEU A 127 13.19 6.66 8.27
CA LEU A 127 13.48 8.04 7.85
C LEU A 127 12.20 8.88 7.75
N TRP A 128 11.11 8.31 7.24
CA TRP A 128 9.82 9.00 7.15
C TRP A 128 9.22 9.32 8.52
N VAL A 129 9.25 8.37 9.47
CA VAL A 129 8.82 8.62 10.85
C VAL A 129 9.72 9.66 11.53
N ALA A 130 11.04 9.55 11.37
CA ALA A 130 11.97 10.54 11.90
C ALA A 130 11.68 11.94 11.33
N PHE A 131 11.40 12.03 10.02
CA PHE A 131 10.97 13.27 9.38
C PHE A 131 9.70 13.84 10.02
N ILE A 132 8.63 13.04 10.23
CA ILE A 132 7.39 13.53 10.86
C ILE A 132 7.65 14.06 12.27
N VAL A 133 8.40 13.29 13.07
CA VAL A 133 8.71 13.64 14.46
C VAL A 133 9.49 14.96 14.51
N LEU A 134 10.42 15.20 13.58
CA LEU A 134 11.18 16.45 13.50
C LEU A 134 10.38 17.58 12.85
N TRP A 135 9.52 17.29 11.88
CA TRP A 135 8.76 18.29 11.16
C TRP A 135 7.76 19.01 12.06
N LEU A 136 6.98 18.24 12.83
CA LEU A 136 5.86 18.76 13.61
C LEU A 136 6.26 19.85 14.63
N PRO A 137 7.29 19.67 15.49
CA PRO A 137 7.62 20.68 16.49
C PRO A 137 8.58 21.76 15.99
N PHE A 138 9.41 21.50 14.97
CA PHE A 138 10.42 22.47 14.54
C PHE A 138 9.95 23.38 13.39
N PHE A 139 9.10 22.86 12.52
CA PHE A 139 8.75 23.55 11.28
C PHE A 139 7.27 23.87 11.17
N ALA A 140 6.38 23.08 11.81
CA ALA A 140 4.95 23.22 11.54
C ALA A 140 4.38 24.59 11.95
N GLU A 141 4.91 25.23 12.99
CA GLU A 141 4.45 26.56 13.43
C GLU A 141 4.69 27.67 12.38
N SER A 142 5.66 27.48 11.48
CA SER A 142 5.99 28.44 10.42
C SER A 142 5.05 28.35 9.20
N PHE A 143 4.15 27.37 9.16
CA PHE A 143 3.29 27.10 8.03
C PHE A 143 1.82 27.06 8.44
N SER A 144 0.91 27.38 7.50
CA SER A 144 -0.52 27.16 7.73
C SER A 144 -0.83 25.66 7.86
N LEU A 145 -1.99 25.34 8.44
CA LEU A 145 -2.45 23.95 8.56
C LEU A 145 -2.42 23.22 7.20
N TYR A 146 -2.90 23.85 6.13
CA TYR A 146 -2.93 23.25 4.79
C TYR A 146 -1.54 23.00 4.22
N ARG A 147 -0.61 23.95 4.39
CA ARG A 147 0.78 23.75 3.95
C ARG A 147 1.48 22.64 4.73
N ASN A 148 1.21 22.53 6.03
CA ASN A 148 1.70 21.41 6.82
C ASN A 148 1.16 20.07 6.31
N LEU A 149 -0.15 20.00 6.02
CA LEU A 149 -0.75 18.80 5.43
C LEU A 149 -0.16 18.47 4.05
N ALA A 150 0.09 19.48 3.20
CA ALA A 150 0.77 19.31 1.92
C ALA A 150 2.18 18.73 2.09
N ILE A 151 2.98 19.27 3.01
CA ILE A 151 4.34 18.77 3.24
C ILE A 151 4.33 17.32 3.74
N LEU A 152 3.41 16.99 4.65
CA LEU A 152 3.24 15.62 5.12
C LEU A 152 2.79 14.70 3.98
N LEU A 153 1.86 15.14 3.14
CA LEU A 153 1.37 14.37 1.99
C LEU A 153 2.47 14.15 0.94
N THR A 154 3.20 15.20 0.58
CA THR A 154 4.39 15.13 -0.28
C THR A 154 5.42 14.13 0.27
N SER A 155 5.71 14.20 1.57
CA SER A 155 6.67 13.26 2.20
C SER A 155 6.19 11.81 2.13
N LEU A 156 4.88 11.59 2.31
CA LEU A 156 4.24 10.28 2.19
C LEU A 156 4.30 9.78 0.74
N LEU A 157 4.06 10.65 -0.25
CA LEU A 157 4.17 10.31 -1.66
C LEU A 157 5.59 9.90 -2.04
N ILE A 158 6.61 10.61 -1.53
CA ILE A 158 8.01 10.22 -1.73
C ILE A 158 8.29 8.86 -1.08
N PHE A 159 7.85 8.66 0.16
CA PHE A 159 8.00 7.40 0.87
C PHE A 159 7.35 6.23 0.11
N VAL A 160 6.09 6.36 -0.30
CA VAL A 160 5.36 5.37 -1.09
C VAL A 160 6.07 5.15 -2.43
N GLY A 161 6.47 6.21 -3.14
CA GLY A 161 7.18 6.10 -4.41
C GLY A 161 8.49 5.33 -4.33
N VAL A 162 9.31 5.58 -3.30
CA VAL A 162 10.55 4.83 -3.04
C VAL A 162 10.24 3.34 -2.82
N ASN A 163 9.21 3.04 -2.02
CA ASN A 163 8.83 1.65 -1.74
C ASN A 163 8.22 0.96 -2.96
N THR A 164 7.28 1.60 -3.66
CA THR A 164 6.71 1.07 -4.89
C THR A 164 7.79 0.81 -5.93
N GLY A 165 8.77 1.70 -6.10
CA GLY A 165 9.91 1.49 -6.99
C GLY A 165 10.75 0.26 -6.61
N ALA A 166 10.95 0.01 -5.31
CA ALA A 166 11.66 -1.18 -4.83
C ALA A 166 10.92 -2.49 -5.13
N TRP A 167 9.60 -2.45 -5.19
CA TRP A 167 8.74 -3.62 -5.37
C TRP A 167 8.14 -3.76 -6.77
N VAL A 168 8.32 -2.77 -7.66
CA VAL A 168 7.67 -2.74 -8.99
C VAL A 168 8.02 -3.94 -9.86
N SER A 169 9.25 -4.46 -9.78
CA SER A 169 9.64 -5.62 -10.57
C SER A 169 8.95 -6.90 -10.11
N VAL A 170 8.72 -7.07 -8.80
CA VAL A 170 7.92 -8.21 -8.28
C VAL A 170 6.46 -8.04 -8.68
N ALA A 171 5.94 -6.80 -8.66
CA ALA A 171 4.60 -6.51 -9.16
C ALA A 171 4.46 -6.72 -10.67
N GLY A 172 5.56 -6.63 -11.43
CA GLY A 172 5.61 -6.92 -12.87
C GLY A 172 5.22 -8.35 -13.18
N ASP A 173 5.68 -9.31 -12.38
CA ASP A 173 5.33 -10.73 -12.53
C ASP A 173 3.82 -10.95 -12.33
N PHE A 174 3.22 -10.26 -11.34
CA PHE A 174 1.76 -10.28 -11.14
C PHE A 174 0.97 -9.53 -12.23
N ARG A 175 1.60 -8.60 -12.97
CA ARG A 175 0.94 -7.83 -14.02
C ARG A 175 0.59 -8.69 -15.23
N GLU A 176 1.38 -9.72 -15.53
CA GLU A 176 1.06 -10.66 -16.61
C GLU A 176 -0.22 -11.45 -16.31
N GLU A 177 -0.47 -11.73 -15.03
CA GLU A 177 -1.64 -12.47 -14.56
C GLU A 177 -2.90 -11.60 -14.42
N ILE A 178 -2.76 -10.37 -13.88
CA ILE A 178 -3.90 -9.48 -13.56
C ILE A 178 -4.20 -8.48 -14.71
N GLY A 179 -3.28 -8.34 -15.67
CA GLY A 179 -3.34 -7.37 -16.77
C GLY A 179 -2.96 -5.93 -16.35
N GLY A 180 -2.92 -5.00 -17.30
CA GLY A 180 -2.51 -3.60 -17.07
C GLY A 180 -3.51 -2.72 -16.28
N ARG A 181 -4.49 -3.29 -15.61
CA ARG A 181 -5.59 -2.56 -14.95
C ARG A 181 -5.21 -1.98 -13.58
N PRO A 182 -4.52 -2.71 -12.68
CA PRO A 182 -4.06 -2.15 -11.43
C PRO A 182 -3.15 -0.93 -11.63
N SER A 183 -2.34 -0.93 -12.70
CA SER A 183 -1.51 0.23 -13.04
C SER A 183 -2.33 1.48 -13.41
N GLY A 184 -3.49 1.31 -14.06
CA GLY A 184 -4.37 2.44 -14.39
C GLY A 184 -4.89 3.11 -13.12
N GLY A 185 -5.42 2.33 -12.18
CA GLY A 185 -5.93 2.87 -10.93
C GLY A 185 -4.85 3.47 -10.03
N ILE A 186 -3.66 2.85 -9.98
CA ILE A 186 -2.50 3.43 -9.27
C ILE A 186 -2.15 4.81 -9.85
N VAL A 187 -2.11 4.97 -11.18
CA VAL A 187 -1.80 6.25 -11.82
C VAL A 187 -2.87 7.30 -11.48
N VAL A 188 -4.15 6.95 -11.55
CA VAL A 188 -5.25 7.87 -11.19
C VAL A 188 -5.16 8.28 -9.73
N GLY A 189 -4.92 7.32 -8.81
CA GLY A 189 -4.71 7.59 -7.39
C GLY A 189 -3.53 8.52 -7.12
N VAL A 190 -2.38 8.32 -7.78
CA VAL A 190 -1.22 9.20 -7.65
C VAL A 190 -1.53 10.60 -8.17
N LEU A 191 -2.17 10.73 -9.33
CA LEU A 191 -2.57 12.03 -9.88
C LEU A 191 -3.54 12.78 -8.95
N TRP A 192 -4.45 12.08 -8.30
CA TRP A 192 -5.35 12.64 -7.30
C TRP A 192 -4.62 13.16 -6.07
N LEU A 193 -3.67 12.39 -5.53
CA LEU A 193 -2.86 12.82 -4.40
C LEU A 193 -2.01 14.05 -4.76
N LEU A 194 -1.42 14.09 -5.96
CA LEU A 194 -0.68 15.25 -6.46
C LEU A 194 -1.58 16.48 -6.64
N PHE A 195 -2.82 16.29 -7.08
CA PHE A 195 -3.80 17.38 -7.14
C PHE A 195 -4.13 17.93 -5.74
N ILE A 196 -4.37 17.04 -4.76
CA ILE A 196 -4.64 17.46 -3.37
C ILE A 196 -3.45 18.21 -2.79
N ASP A 197 -2.23 17.70 -3.01
CA ASP A 197 -0.99 18.33 -2.58
C ASP A 197 -0.84 19.74 -3.15
N TYR A 198 -1.00 19.88 -4.48
CA TYR A 198 -1.03 21.17 -5.17
C TYR A 198 -2.12 22.10 -4.59
N TRP A 199 -3.33 21.60 -4.39
CA TRP A 199 -4.44 22.39 -3.86
C TRP A 199 -4.13 22.92 -2.46
N MET A 200 -3.67 22.06 -1.56
CA MET A 200 -3.34 22.42 -0.18
C MET A 200 -2.18 23.42 -0.10
N TRP A 201 -1.19 23.31 -0.99
CA TRP A 201 -0.05 24.22 -1.02
C TRP A 201 -0.39 25.60 -1.58
N PHE A 202 -1.11 25.66 -2.70
CA PHE A 202 -1.28 26.91 -3.46
C PHE A 202 -2.62 27.62 -3.26
N GLN A 203 -3.70 26.86 -3.01
CA GLN A 203 -5.06 27.40 -3.10
C GLN A 203 -5.78 27.41 -1.76
N ALA A 204 -5.56 26.41 -0.91
CA ALA A 204 -6.42 26.17 0.25
C ALA A 204 -6.49 27.33 1.26
N ASP A 205 -5.40 28.11 1.42
CA ASP A 205 -5.39 29.28 2.31
C ASP A 205 -6.37 30.39 1.87
N ALA A 206 -6.77 30.42 0.60
CA ALA A 206 -7.71 31.40 0.06
C ALA A 206 -9.19 31.05 0.32
N TYR A 207 -9.46 29.86 0.88
CA TYR A 207 -10.79 29.33 1.09
C TYR A 207 -11.01 28.98 2.57
N VAL A 208 -12.26 29.11 3.03
CA VAL A 208 -12.65 28.55 4.34
C VAL A 208 -12.64 27.01 4.28
N TRP A 209 -12.52 26.36 5.44
CA TRP A 209 -12.28 24.92 5.51
C TRP A 209 -13.41 24.08 4.92
N GLU A 210 -14.64 24.57 4.95
CA GLU A 210 -15.82 23.95 4.34
C GLU A 210 -15.66 23.84 2.83
N HIS A 211 -15.22 24.92 2.17
CA HIS A 211 -14.98 24.93 0.72
C HIS A 211 -13.82 24.01 0.33
N ASN A 212 -12.74 24.00 1.12
CA ASN A 212 -11.63 23.06 0.91
C ASN A 212 -12.09 21.60 1.01
N LEU A 213 -12.96 21.29 1.98
CA LEU A 213 -13.55 19.96 2.12
C LEU A 213 -14.46 19.60 0.95
N ALA A 214 -15.28 20.54 0.46
CA ALA A 214 -16.08 20.32 -0.73
C ALA A 214 -15.21 19.99 -1.96
N ILE A 215 -14.11 20.71 -2.16
CA ILE A 215 -13.20 20.46 -3.29
C ILE A 215 -12.53 19.09 -3.18
N LEU A 216 -12.16 18.66 -1.98
CA LEU A 216 -11.66 17.30 -1.73
C LEU A 216 -12.72 16.23 -2.07
N ILE A 217 -13.98 16.45 -1.70
CA ILE A 217 -15.08 15.54 -2.05
C ILE A 217 -15.25 15.48 -3.56
N LEU A 218 -15.30 16.63 -4.24
CA LEU A 218 -15.43 16.70 -5.70
C LEU A 218 -14.27 15.99 -6.41
N ALA A 219 -13.04 16.21 -5.98
CA ALA A 219 -11.87 15.54 -6.54
C ALA A 219 -11.96 14.01 -6.38
N THR A 220 -12.40 13.55 -5.20
CA THR A 220 -12.65 12.11 -4.94
C THR A 220 -13.75 11.55 -5.85
N MET A 221 -14.82 12.32 -6.11
CA MET A 221 -15.88 11.90 -7.05
C MET A 221 -15.33 11.71 -8.47
N VAL A 222 -14.49 12.65 -8.94
CA VAL A 222 -13.87 12.55 -10.27
C VAL A 222 -13.01 11.29 -10.37
N VAL A 223 -12.20 10.99 -9.35
CA VAL A 223 -11.41 9.76 -9.29
C VAL A 223 -12.29 8.53 -9.39
N PHE A 224 -13.34 8.43 -8.57
CA PHE A 224 -14.23 7.29 -8.62
C PHE A 224 -14.89 7.12 -9.99
N LEU A 225 -15.25 8.19 -10.70
CA LEU A 225 -15.81 8.11 -12.05
C LEU A 225 -14.79 7.53 -13.04
N VAL A 226 -13.53 7.99 -12.96
CA VAL A 226 -12.45 7.49 -13.81
C VAL A 226 -12.18 6.01 -13.52
N GLU A 227 -12.10 5.62 -12.24
CA GLU A 227 -11.90 4.23 -11.83
C GLU A 227 -13.06 3.33 -12.27
N ILE A 228 -14.30 3.78 -12.11
CA ILE A 228 -15.46 3.06 -12.66
C ILE A 228 -15.33 2.92 -14.18
N GLY A 229 -14.87 3.95 -14.89
CA GLY A 229 -14.57 3.85 -16.33
C GLY A 229 -13.55 2.75 -16.64
N ILE A 230 -12.44 2.70 -15.91
CA ILE A 230 -11.38 1.70 -16.06
C ILE A 230 -11.91 0.28 -15.78
N PHE A 231 -12.67 0.10 -14.70
CA PHE A 231 -13.12 -1.22 -14.23
C PHE A 231 -14.48 -1.69 -14.80
N SER A 232 -15.33 -0.78 -15.30
CA SER A 232 -16.67 -1.11 -15.83
C SER A 232 -16.61 -1.98 -17.09
N SER A 233 -15.52 -1.89 -17.86
CA SER A 233 -15.27 -2.73 -19.04
C SER A 233 -15.28 -4.25 -18.75
N TYR A 234 -15.19 -4.65 -17.48
CA TYR A 234 -15.15 -6.06 -17.05
C TYR A 234 -16.41 -6.55 -16.32
N ARG A 235 -17.37 -5.67 -16.00
CA ARG A 235 -18.61 -6.06 -15.31
C ARG A 235 -19.66 -6.62 -16.27
N SER A 236 -19.41 -7.79 -16.83
CA SER A 236 -20.47 -8.56 -17.49
C SER A 236 -21.19 -9.42 -16.45
N GLY A 237 -22.28 -8.93 -15.86
CA GLY A 237 -23.27 -9.81 -15.21
C GLY A 237 -23.95 -9.33 -13.92
N HIS A 238 -23.35 -8.43 -13.13
CA HIS A 238 -23.85 -8.13 -11.78
C HIS A 238 -24.54 -6.76 -11.69
N ARG A 239 -25.85 -6.72 -11.95
CA ARG A 239 -26.67 -5.49 -11.86
C ARG A 239 -26.74 -4.87 -10.46
N GLY A 240 -26.55 -5.67 -9.39
CA GLY A 240 -26.63 -5.20 -8.00
C GLY A 240 -25.49 -4.27 -7.59
N GLU A 241 -24.29 -4.42 -8.17
CA GLU A 241 -23.11 -3.64 -7.79
C GLU A 241 -23.19 -2.17 -8.22
N VAL A 242 -23.91 -1.88 -9.31
CA VAL A 242 -24.07 -0.52 -9.83
C VAL A 242 -24.90 0.34 -8.87
N ALA A 243 -25.87 -0.26 -8.17
CA ALA A 243 -26.75 0.47 -7.25
C ALA A 243 -25.98 1.04 -6.04
N GLY A 244 -25.09 0.26 -5.44
CA GLY A 244 -24.28 0.71 -4.30
C GLY A 244 -23.32 1.85 -4.68
N VAL A 245 -22.67 1.72 -5.85
CA VAL A 245 -21.77 2.75 -6.38
C VAL A 245 -22.54 4.05 -6.69
N ALA A 246 -23.68 3.96 -7.37
CA ALA A 246 -24.52 5.12 -7.66
C ALA A 246 -25.01 5.81 -6.38
N LEU A 247 -25.39 5.02 -5.37
CA LEU A 247 -25.84 5.52 -4.08
C LEU A 247 -24.72 6.28 -3.35
N ALA A 248 -23.49 5.75 -3.32
CA ALA A 248 -22.32 6.44 -2.77
C ALA A 248 -22.04 7.76 -3.50
N PHE A 249 -22.18 7.79 -4.83
CA PHE A 249 -22.05 9.00 -5.64
C PHE A 249 -23.08 10.08 -5.30
N VAL A 250 -24.35 9.69 -5.15
CA VAL A 250 -25.42 10.62 -4.76
C VAL A 250 -25.13 11.22 -3.38
N TRP A 251 -24.63 10.40 -2.44
CA TRP A 251 -24.24 10.87 -1.12
C TRP A 251 -23.09 11.87 -1.17
N MET A 252 -22.01 11.55 -1.90
CA MET A 252 -20.87 12.46 -2.07
C MET A 252 -21.30 13.77 -2.73
N LEU A 253 -22.14 13.71 -3.77
CA LEU A 253 -22.68 14.91 -4.42
C LEU A 253 -23.49 15.76 -3.44
N SER A 254 -24.30 15.12 -2.60
CA SER A 254 -25.09 15.80 -1.58
C SER A 254 -24.19 16.50 -0.55
N LEU A 255 -23.12 15.84 -0.11
CA LEU A 255 -22.13 16.45 0.79
C LEU A 255 -21.36 17.60 0.12
N PHE A 256 -20.98 17.45 -1.16
CA PHE A 256 -20.37 18.55 -1.91
C PHE A 256 -21.28 19.79 -1.94
N VAL A 257 -22.56 19.61 -2.29
CA VAL A 257 -23.53 20.72 -2.28
C VAL A 257 -23.70 21.31 -0.88
N TRP A 258 -23.75 20.47 0.16
CA TRP A 258 -23.83 20.94 1.55
C TRP A 258 -22.64 21.82 1.92
N PHE A 259 -21.42 21.30 1.76
CA PHE A 259 -20.20 22.00 2.16
C PHE A 259 -19.91 23.25 1.33
N TRP A 260 -20.32 23.26 0.07
CA TRP A 260 -20.11 24.41 -0.81
C TRP A 260 -21.11 25.56 -0.57
N PHE A 261 -22.38 25.26 -0.33
CA PHE A 261 -23.43 26.29 -0.30
C PHE A 261 -24.00 26.59 1.08
N TYR A 262 -23.94 25.64 2.03
CA TYR A 262 -24.74 25.71 3.25
C TYR A 262 -23.93 25.57 4.55
N ALA A 263 -22.72 25.02 4.52
CA ALA A 263 -22.00 24.64 5.75
C ALA A 263 -21.41 25.82 6.54
N GLU A 264 -21.15 26.96 5.92
CA GLU A 264 -20.43 28.10 6.51
C GLU A 264 -21.09 28.69 7.79
N PRO A 265 -22.43 28.82 7.90
CA PRO A 265 -23.06 29.32 9.13
C PRO A 265 -23.02 28.33 10.31
N PHE A 266 -22.59 27.09 10.08
CA PHE A 266 -22.61 26.02 11.08
C PHE A 266 -21.22 25.76 11.63
N ASN A 267 -21.13 25.39 12.91
CA ASN A 267 -19.85 25.00 13.49
C ASN A 267 -19.44 23.57 13.06
N VAL A 268 -18.18 23.21 13.34
CA VAL A 268 -17.60 21.90 12.98
C VAL A 268 -18.44 20.72 13.49
N TYR A 269 -18.97 20.78 14.72
CA TYR A 269 -19.78 19.69 15.29
C TYR A 269 -21.13 19.53 14.59
N GLN A 270 -21.76 20.64 14.21
CA GLN A 270 -23.02 20.63 13.46
C GLN A 270 -22.81 20.06 12.05
N ASN A 271 -21.75 20.49 11.37
CA ASN A 271 -21.38 19.94 10.06
C ASN A 271 -21.06 18.44 10.13
N LEU A 272 -20.36 18.00 11.19
CA LEU A 272 -20.12 16.58 11.43
C LEU A 272 -21.42 15.79 11.66
N ALA A 273 -22.39 16.36 12.40
CA ALA A 273 -23.68 15.73 12.61
C ALA A 273 -24.44 15.51 11.29
N VAL A 274 -24.38 16.46 10.35
CA VAL A 274 -24.98 16.31 9.01
C VAL A 274 -24.33 15.16 8.23
N VAL A 275 -23.00 15.04 8.27
CA VAL A 275 -22.28 13.92 7.64
C VAL A 275 -22.75 12.58 8.24
N LEU A 276 -22.84 12.48 9.57
CA LEU A 276 -23.27 11.25 10.23
C LEU A 276 -24.71 10.88 9.91
N ILE A 277 -25.65 11.85 9.96
CA ILE A 277 -27.06 11.60 9.65
C ILE A 277 -27.22 11.13 8.20
N THR A 278 -26.58 11.81 7.24
CA THR A 278 -26.65 11.40 5.83
C THR A 278 -26.02 10.04 5.58
N LEU A 279 -24.95 9.69 6.31
CA LEU A 279 -24.35 8.35 6.29
C LEU A 279 -25.31 7.28 6.84
N PHE A 280 -26.02 7.54 7.95
CA PHE A 280 -27.03 6.60 8.47
C PHE A 280 -28.18 6.38 7.48
N ILE A 281 -28.64 7.45 6.82
CA ILE A 281 -29.64 7.34 5.75
C ILE A 281 -29.11 6.47 4.61
N LEU A 282 -27.85 6.66 4.22
CA LEU A 282 -27.20 5.88 3.18
C LEU A 282 -27.16 4.39 3.51
N VAL A 283 -26.75 4.06 4.74
CA VAL A 283 -26.68 2.69 5.24
C VAL A 283 -28.07 2.07 5.29
N ALA A 284 -29.10 2.79 5.74
CA ALA A 284 -30.48 2.33 5.75
C ALA A 284 -31.00 2.01 4.33
N ILE A 285 -30.75 2.89 3.36
CA ILE A 285 -31.09 2.66 1.95
C ILE A 285 -30.31 1.47 1.39
N GLY A 286 -29.01 1.39 1.67
CA GLY A 286 -28.13 0.30 1.25
C GLY A 286 -28.60 -1.06 1.77
N MET A 287 -29.00 -1.15 3.04
CA MET A 287 -29.58 -2.36 3.63
C MET A 287 -30.92 -2.74 2.98
N ALA A 288 -31.80 -1.76 2.75
CA ALA A 288 -33.09 -1.99 2.08
C ALA A 288 -32.92 -2.50 0.64
N LEU A 289 -31.97 -1.92 -0.11
CA LEU A 289 -31.63 -2.38 -1.45
C LEU A 289 -30.93 -3.74 -1.41
N GLY A 290 -30.00 -3.94 -0.48
CA GLY A 290 -29.25 -5.19 -0.30
C GLY A 290 -30.17 -6.39 -0.10
N ARG A 291 -31.18 -6.27 0.76
CA ARG A 291 -32.20 -7.32 0.96
C ARG A 291 -32.91 -7.71 -0.34
N ARG A 292 -33.13 -6.76 -1.26
CA ARG A 292 -33.78 -7.04 -2.54
C ARG A 292 -32.87 -7.76 -3.54
N TYR A 293 -31.56 -7.52 -3.47
CA TYR A 293 -30.59 -8.11 -4.39
C TYR A 293 -29.95 -9.42 -3.88
N TRP A 294 -30.07 -9.71 -2.58
CA TRP A 294 -29.53 -10.91 -1.94
C TRP A 294 -30.63 -11.72 -1.21
N PRO A 295 -31.66 -12.21 -1.93
CA PRO A 295 -32.73 -12.98 -1.30
C PRO A 295 -32.23 -14.29 -0.66
N GLY A 296 -31.09 -14.82 -1.11
CA GLY A 296 -30.52 -16.07 -0.60
C GLY A 296 -29.55 -15.94 0.58
N ILE A 297 -29.39 -14.76 1.21
CA ILE A 297 -28.63 -14.67 2.47
C ILE A 297 -29.30 -15.47 3.58
N ASP A 298 -30.64 -15.51 3.59
CA ASP A 298 -31.41 -16.28 4.55
C ASP A 298 -31.38 -17.80 4.23
N ASP A 299 -30.99 -18.17 2.99
CA ASP A 299 -30.84 -19.55 2.53
C ASP A 299 -29.38 -20.05 2.62
N MET A 300 -28.43 -19.23 3.09
CA MET A 300 -27.10 -19.72 3.47
C MET A 300 -27.25 -20.49 4.77
N ASP A 301 -27.63 -21.76 4.65
CA ASP A 301 -27.53 -22.73 5.72
C ASP A 301 -26.06 -22.80 6.13
N TRP A 302 -25.74 -22.12 7.24
CA TRP A 302 -24.48 -22.29 7.96
C TRP A 302 -24.52 -23.61 8.73
N GLU A 303 -24.99 -24.69 8.09
CA GLU A 303 -24.90 -26.02 8.69
C GLU A 303 -23.42 -26.26 8.97
N ASP A 304 -23.13 -26.38 10.26
CA ASP A 304 -21.80 -26.62 10.78
C ASP A 304 -21.29 -27.93 10.15
N ASP A 305 -20.30 -27.84 9.25
CA ASP A 305 -19.53 -28.99 8.79
C ASP A 305 -18.76 -29.57 10.00
N GLU A 306 -19.42 -30.41 10.80
CA GLU A 306 -18.84 -31.23 11.88
C GLU A 306 -18.06 -32.44 11.35
#